data_AF-A0A5E4JDB2-F1
#
_entry.id   AF-A0A5E4JDB2-F1
#
_cell.length_a   1.000
_cell.length_b   1.000
_cell.length_c   1.000
_cell.angle_alpha   90.00
_cell.angle_beta   90.00
_cell.angle_gamma   90.00
#
_symmetry.space_group_name_H-M   'P 1'
#
loop_
_entity.id
_entity.type
_entity.pdbx_description
1 polymer ?
#
loop_
_entity_poly.entity_id
_entity_poly.type
_entity_poly.pdbx_seq_one_letter_code
_entity_poly.pdbx_strand_id
1 'polypeptide(L)'
;MPNGGGYLDYRKIVFLFGLISFCASAFAAPWDFLRDPVNEIALANPITAWIVFLVSIVLVAIAVMAFNRKKSPRLAWVAAAFAIFFAKRLLIVVDIYVSPGTFMNDAIQGFFDLLMILALFVGIFRK
;
A
#
# COMPACT_ATOMS: atom_id res chain seq x y z
N MET A 1 46.72 1.75 5.47
CA MET A 1 45.95 2.86 4.86
C MET A 1 44.98 2.25 3.85
N PRO A 2 43.71 2.68 3.83
CA PRO A 2 42.57 1.87 3.40
C PRO A 2 42.20 2.07 1.92
N ASN A 3 41.26 1.23 1.44
CA ASN A 3 40.38 1.38 0.28
C ASN A 3 40.61 0.43 -0.91
N GLY A 4 40.32 -0.86 -0.71
CA GLY A 4 39.92 -1.76 -1.78
C GLY A 4 38.40 -1.68 -1.98
N GLY A 5 37.92 -0.66 -2.71
CA GLY A 5 36.50 -0.48 -3.01
C GLY A 5 35.97 -1.65 -3.82
N GLY A 6 35.15 -2.49 -3.20
CA GLY A 6 34.44 -3.59 -3.85
C GLY A 6 33.30 -3.06 -4.70
N TYR A 7 33.60 -2.64 -5.93
CA TYR A 7 32.57 -2.34 -6.92
C TYR A 7 31.86 -3.65 -7.30
N LEU A 8 30.57 -3.75 -6.98
CA LEU A 8 29.70 -4.83 -7.44
C LEU A 8 29.70 -4.82 -8.98
N ASP A 9 30.26 -5.87 -9.57
CA ASP A 9 30.34 -6.08 -11.01
C ASP A 9 28.93 -6.06 -11.63
N TYR A 10 28.66 -5.04 -12.46
CA TYR A 10 27.37 -4.80 -13.10
C TYR A 10 26.88 -6.01 -13.89
N ARG A 11 27.79 -6.86 -14.40
CA ARG A 11 27.44 -8.07 -15.14
C ARG A 11 26.73 -9.08 -14.24
N LYS A 12 27.11 -9.17 -12.96
CA LYS A 12 26.48 -10.05 -11.98
C LYS A 12 25.07 -9.57 -11.63
N ILE A 13 24.88 -8.25 -11.53
CA ILE A 13 23.55 -7.65 -11.26
C ILE A 13 22.61 -7.92 -12.42
N VAL A 14 23.05 -7.66 -13.66
CA VAL A 14 22.24 -7.91 -14.87
C VAL A 14 21.92 -9.40 -15.01
N PHE A 15 22.88 -10.27 -14.73
CA PHE A 15 22.66 -11.72 -14.76
C PHE A 15 21.66 -12.17 -13.69
N LEU A 16 21.77 -11.67 -12.45
CA LEU A 16 20.81 -11.95 -11.38
C LEU A 16 19.40 -11.48 -11.74
N PHE A 17 19.27 -10.27 -12.28
CA PHE A 17 18.00 -9.72 -12.70
C PHE A 17 17.38 -10.55 -13.83
N GLY A 18 18.19 -10.91 -14.84
CA GLY A 18 17.77 -11.78 -15.94
C GLY A 18 17.34 -13.18 -15.46
N LEU A 19 18.06 -13.76 -14.50
CA LEU A 19 17.76 -15.07 -13.93
C LEU A 19 16.46 -15.03 -13.09
N ILE A 20 16.25 -13.97 -12.31
CA ILE A 20 15.01 -13.76 -11.56
C ILE A 20 13.82 -13.56 -12.52
N SER A 21 13.98 -12.76 -13.57
CA SER A 21 12.93 -12.56 -14.58
C SER A 21 12.62 -13.85 -15.36
N PHE A 22 13.64 -14.65 -15.70
CA PHE A 22 13.45 -15.93 -16.37
C PHE A 22 12.73 -16.94 -15.48
N CYS A 23 13.14 -17.09 -14.21
CA CYS A 23 12.43 -17.91 -13.23
C CYS A 23 11.00 -17.41 -13.00
N ALA A 24 10.75 -16.10 -13.01
CA ALA A 24 9.40 -15.55 -12.89
C ALA A 24 8.51 -15.88 -14.11
N SER A 25 9.09 -16.08 -15.29
CA SER A 25 8.35 -16.42 -16.53
C SER A 25 8.19 -17.92 -16.81
N ALA A 26 9.10 -18.76 -16.30
CA ALA A 26 9.15 -20.19 -16.61
C ALA A 26 8.22 -21.04 -15.74
N PHE A 27 7.80 -20.53 -14.59
CA PHE A 27 6.83 -21.19 -13.72
C PHE A 27 5.49 -20.46 -13.85
N ALA A 28 4.42 -21.20 -14.18
CA ALA A 28 3.08 -20.73 -13.84
C ALA A 28 3.11 -20.37 -12.35
N ALA A 29 2.85 -19.09 -12.07
CA ALA A 29 2.91 -18.57 -10.73
C ALA A 29 2.16 -19.53 -9.79
N PRO A 30 2.77 -20.04 -8.70
CA PRO A 30 2.06 -20.95 -7.81
C PRO A 30 0.80 -20.32 -7.20
N TRP A 31 0.63 -19.00 -7.30
CA TRP A 31 -0.57 -18.24 -6.91
C TRP A 31 -1.57 -18.02 -8.06
N ASP A 32 -1.37 -18.57 -9.27
CA ASP A 32 -2.28 -18.32 -10.41
C ASP A 32 -3.68 -18.90 -10.16
N PHE A 33 -3.80 -19.93 -9.31
CA PHE A 33 -5.11 -20.44 -8.86
C PHE A 33 -5.91 -19.41 -8.02
N LEU A 34 -5.25 -18.38 -7.48
CA LEU A 34 -5.91 -17.28 -6.78
C LEU A 34 -6.44 -16.22 -7.74
N ARG A 35 -6.05 -16.25 -9.02
CA ARG A 35 -6.40 -15.21 -10.00
C ARG A 35 -7.90 -15.14 -10.25
N ASP A 36 -8.55 -16.28 -10.45
CA ASP A 36 -10.00 -16.36 -10.69
C ASP A 36 -10.84 -15.86 -9.50
N PRO A 37 -10.64 -16.34 -8.25
CA PRO A 37 -11.40 -15.82 -7.10
C PRO A 37 -11.10 -14.34 -6.80
N VAL A 38 -9.87 -13.87 -7.05
CA VAL A 38 -9.53 -12.45 -6.90
C VAL A 38 -10.24 -11.59 -7.96
N ASN A 39 -10.33 -12.08 -9.20
CA ASN A 39 -11.07 -11.41 -10.27
C ASN A 39 -12.58 -11.35 -9.98
N GLU A 40 -13.16 -12.41 -9.39
CA GLU A 40 -14.57 -12.39 -8.97
C GLU A 40 -14.84 -11.37 -7.84
N ILE A 41 -13.92 -11.24 -6.88
CA ILE A 41 -14.00 -10.21 -5.84
C ILE A 41 -13.83 -8.81 -6.46
N ALA A 42 -13.00 -8.67 -7.49
CA ALA A 42 -12.83 -7.43 -8.24
C ALA A 42 -14.11 -7.02 -8.99
N LEU A 43 -14.96 -7.98 -9.39
CA LEU A 43 -16.29 -7.70 -9.98
C LEU A 43 -17.32 -7.23 -8.92
N ALA A 44 -17.15 -7.59 -7.65
CA ALA A 44 -17.95 -7.06 -6.52
C ALA A 44 -17.56 -5.62 -6.10
N ASN A 45 -16.88 -4.89 -7.00
CA ASN A 45 -16.18 -3.63 -6.80
C ASN A 45 -16.89 -2.60 -5.89
N PRO A 46 -18.16 -2.24 -6.11
CA PRO A 46 -18.78 -1.16 -5.33
C PRO A 46 -19.12 -1.58 -3.90
N ILE A 47 -19.61 -2.81 -3.67
CA ILE A 47 -19.96 -3.29 -2.34
C ILE A 47 -18.70 -3.40 -1.48
N THR A 48 -17.64 -3.98 -2.04
CA THR A 48 -16.34 -4.08 -1.36
C THR A 48 -15.77 -2.70 -1.05
N ALA A 49 -15.87 -1.74 -1.97
CA ALA A 49 -15.42 -0.37 -1.71
C ALA A 49 -16.16 0.27 -0.52
N TRP A 50 -17.48 0.10 -0.42
CA TRP A 50 -18.27 0.60 0.71
C TRP A 50 -17.92 -0.10 2.03
N ILE A 51 -17.76 -1.41 2.03
CA ILE A 51 -17.36 -2.16 3.23
C ILE A 51 -15.99 -1.67 3.73
N VAL A 52 -15.01 -1.57 2.83
CA VAL A 52 -13.67 -1.09 3.19
C VAL A 52 -13.70 0.36 3.65
N PHE A 53 -14.55 1.21 3.05
CA PHE A 53 -14.77 2.57 3.51
C PHE A 53 -15.32 2.62 4.94
N LEU A 54 -16.35 1.83 5.27
CA LEU A 54 -16.90 1.76 6.63
C LEU A 54 -15.85 1.28 7.64
N VAL A 55 -15.08 0.25 7.29
CA VAL A 55 -13.96 -0.24 8.14
C VAL A 55 -12.93 0.87 8.35
N SER A 56 -12.61 1.65 7.31
CA SER A 56 -11.64 2.74 7.42
C SER A 56 -12.09 3.85 8.38
N ILE A 57 -13.40 4.16 8.45
CA ILE A 57 -13.96 5.11 9.42
C ILE A 57 -13.71 4.61 10.85
N VAL A 58 -14.01 3.34 11.12
CA VAL A 58 -13.83 2.74 12.44
C VAL A 58 -12.36 2.76 12.85
N LEU A 59 -11.44 2.43 11.94
CA LEU A 59 -10.00 2.46 12.20
C LEU A 59 -9.50 3.87 12.54
N VAL A 60 -9.92 4.89 11.80
CA VAL A 60 -9.59 6.29 12.10
C VAL A 60 -10.13 6.67 13.47
N ALA A 61 -11.38 6.36 13.78
CA ALA A 61 -11.99 6.68 15.07
C ALA A 61 -11.19 6.04 16.23
N ILE A 62 -10.84 4.75 16.11
CA ILE A 62 -10.04 4.05 17.12
C ILE A 62 -8.65 4.68 17.26
N ALA A 63 -7.98 4.99 16.15
CA ALA A 63 -6.65 5.58 16.17
C ALA A 63 -6.64 6.98 16.81
N VAL A 64 -7.64 7.82 16.49
CA VAL A 64 -7.82 9.15 17.10
C VAL A 64 -8.15 9.03 18.59
N MET A 65 -9.02 8.10 18.99
CA MET A 65 -9.31 7.84 20.41
C MET A 65 -8.05 7.39 21.17
N ALA A 66 -7.25 6.49 20.58
CA ALA A 66 -6.00 6.03 21.18
C ALA A 66 -5.00 7.18 21.34
N PHE A 67 -4.88 8.04 20.33
CA PHE A 67 -4.05 9.24 20.39
C PHE A 67 -4.52 10.19 21.50
N ASN A 68 -5.82 10.48 21.60
CA ASN A 68 -6.35 11.39 22.61
C ASN A 68 -6.12 10.90 24.04
N ARG A 69 -6.09 9.57 24.27
CA ARG A 69 -5.84 8.98 25.58
C ARG A 69 -4.39 9.06 26.04
N LYS A 70 -3.43 8.79 25.16
CA LYS A 70 -1.99 8.71 25.52
C LYS A 70 -1.16 9.92 25.06
N LYS A 71 -1.67 10.71 24.12
CA LYS A 71 -0.99 11.86 23.46
C LYS A 71 0.44 11.58 23.00
N SER A 72 0.72 10.33 22.62
CA SER A 72 2.05 9.93 22.16
C SER A 72 2.26 10.35 20.70
N PRO A 73 3.44 10.91 20.35
CA PRO A 73 3.76 11.28 18.97
C PRO A 73 3.69 10.07 18.02
N ARG A 74 4.05 8.86 18.49
CA ARG A 74 3.89 7.61 17.73
C ARG A 74 2.44 7.37 17.30
N LEU A 75 1.49 7.59 18.21
CA LEU A 75 0.06 7.38 17.93
C LEU A 75 -0.50 8.46 16.99
N ALA A 76 0.06 9.67 16.99
CA ALA A 76 -0.30 10.70 16.03
C ALA A 76 -0.01 10.25 14.59
N TRP A 77 1.17 9.66 14.36
CA TRP A 77 1.56 9.15 13.05
C TRP A 77 0.72 7.95 12.60
N VAL A 78 0.36 7.06 13.53
CA VAL A 78 -0.58 5.97 13.25
C VAL A 78 -1.97 6.51 12.88
N ALA A 79 -2.47 7.50 13.63
CA ALA A 79 -3.74 8.16 13.30
C ALA A 79 -3.69 8.87 11.94
N ALA A 80 -2.57 9.53 11.62
CA ALA A 80 -2.35 10.14 10.31
C ALA A 80 -2.36 9.11 9.18
N ALA A 81 -1.70 7.94 9.37
CA ALA A 81 -1.71 6.86 8.39
C ALA A 81 -3.13 6.33 8.13
N PHE A 82 -3.92 6.10 9.17
CA PHE A 82 -5.32 5.69 9.01
C PHE A 82 -6.18 6.79 8.40
N ALA A 83 -5.91 8.07 8.69
CA ALA A 83 -6.63 9.19 8.06
C ALA A 83 -6.33 9.28 6.55
N ILE A 84 -5.08 9.06 6.15
CA ILE A 84 -4.67 8.96 4.74
C ILE A 84 -5.39 7.78 4.07
N PHE A 85 -5.43 6.61 4.73
CA PHE A 85 -6.14 5.44 4.23
C PHE A 85 -7.65 5.71 4.05
N PHE A 86 -8.28 6.35 5.03
CA PHE A 86 -9.68 6.78 4.94
C PHE A 86 -9.90 7.74 3.76
N ALA A 87 -9.05 8.76 3.60
CA ALA A 87 -9.14 9.70 2.49
C ALA A 87 -9.01 8.99 1.13
N LYS A 88 -8.06 8.04 1.00
CA LYS A 88 -7.92 7.20 -0.20
C LYS A 88 -9.23 6.46 -0.50
N ARG A 89 -9.83 5.81 0.50
CA ARG A 89 -11.06 5.02 0.32
C ARG A 89 -12.28 5.90 0.04
N LEU A 90 -12.38 7.07 0.65
CA LEU A 90 -13.41 8.06 0.33
C LEU A 90 -13.33 8.46 -1.15
N LEU A 91 -12.13 8.80 -1.63
CA LEU A 91 -11.93 9.18 -3.02
C LEU A 91 -12.21 8.04 -4.01
N ILE A 92 -11.90 6.78 -3.64
CA ILE A 92 -12.29 5.61 -4.44
C ILE A 92 -13.81 5.47 -4.52
N VAL A 93 -14.52 5.61 -3.39
CA VAL A 93 -15.99 5.58 -3.37
C VAL A 93 -16.56 6.71 -4.24
N VAL A 94 -16.00 7.92 -4.17
CA VAL A 94 -16.41 9.05 -5.03
C VAL A 94 -16.12 8.77 -6.50
N ASP A 95 -14.95 8.23 -6.85
CA ASP A 95 -14.57 7.88 -8.23
C ASP A 95 -15.57 6.93 -8.89
N ILE A 96 -16.08 5.95 -8.13
CA ILE A 96 -17.10 4.99 -8.59
C ILE A 96 -18.38 5.68 -9.07
N TYR A 97 -18.76 6.82 -8.47
CA TYR A 97 -20.01 7.52 -8.82
C TYR A 97 -19.81 8.73 -9.74
N VAL A 98 -18.65 9.39 -9.67
CA VAL A 98 -18.41 10.64 -10.41
C VAL A 98 -17.75 10.39 -11.76
N SER A 99 -16.70 9.55 -11.80
CA SER A 99 -15.91 9.37 -13.03
C SER A 99 -15.13 8.04 -13.01
N PRO A 100 -15.82 6.90 -13.16
CA PRO A 100 -15.24 5.57 -12.92
C PRO A 100 -13.91 5.35 -13.63
N GLY A 101 -12.85 5.12 -12.87
CA GLY A 101 -11.53 4.72 -13.40
C GLY A 101 -10.68 5.84 -14.00
N THR A 102 -11.10 7.11 -13.86
CA THR A 102 -10.34 8.25 -14.42
C THR A 102 -9.74 9.15 -13.36
N PHE A 103 -10.39 9.31 -12.20
CA PHE A 103 -9.92 10.18 -11.14
C PHE A 103 -8.98 9.44 -10.17
N MET A 104 -9.25 8.18 -9.84
CA MET A 104 -8.41 7.33 -8.98
C MET A 104 -7.55 6.32 -9.76
N ASN A 105 -6.65 6.81 -10.61
CA ASN A 105 -5.69 5.96 -11.34
C ASN A 105 -4.63 5.30 -10.41
N ASP A 106 -3.92 4.31 -10.93
CA ASP A 106 -2.93 3.53 -10.17
C ASP A 106 -1.81 4.40 -9.56
N ALA A 107 -1.39 5.46 -10.26
CA ALA A 107 -0.35 6.37 -9.77
C ALA A 107 -0.81 7.14 -8.52
N ILE A 108 -2.05 7.64 -8.52
CA ILE A 108 -2.64 8.32 -7.37
C ILE A 108 -2.83 7.33 -6.23
N GLN A 109 -3.34 6.13 -6.50
CA GLN A 109 -3.50 5.09 -5.48
C GLN A 109 -2.16 4.72 -4.83
N GLY A 110 -1.09 4.60 -5.62
CA GLY A 110 0.27 4.33 -5.15
C GLY A 110 0.86 5.49 -4.34
N PHE A 111 0.53 6.74 -4.68
CA PHE A 111 0.92 7.91 -3.89
C PHE A 111 0.33 7.88 -2.48
N PHE A 112 -0.95 7.54 -2.34
CA PHE A 112 -1.58 7.37 -1.02
C PHE A 112 -0.93 6.22 -0.22
N ASP A 113 -0.60 5.10 -0.87
CA ASP A 113 0.07 3.98 -0.21
C ASP A 113 1.47 4.36 0.28
N LEU A 114 2.22 5.11 -0.54
CA LEU A 114 3.53 5.64 -0.16
C LEU A 114 3.41 6.58 1.05
N LEU A 115 2.46 7.52 1.04
CA LEU A 115 2.22 8.41 2.17
C LEU A 115 1.86 7.65 3.45
N MET A 116 1.02 6.61 3.33
CA MET A 116 0.64 5.77 4.47
C MET A 116 1.85 5.02 5.03
N ILE A 117 2.69 4.42 4.18
CA ILE A 117 3.91 3.72 4.59
C ILE A 117 4.88 4.69 5.24
N LEU A 118 5.08 5.89 4.68
CA LEU A 118 5.93 6.92 5.27
C LEU A 118 5.43 7.36 6.65
N ALA A 119 4.13 7.59 6.80
CA ALA A 119 3.54 7.93 8.09
C ALA A 119 3.77 6.82 9.13
N LEU A 120 3.54 5.56 8.77
CA LEU A 120 3.80 4.42 9.66
C LEU A 120 5.28 4.27 10.00
N PHE A 121 6.16 4.42 9.01
CA PHE A 121 7.60 4.34 9.19
C PHE A 121 8.08 5.39 10.19
N VAL A 122 7.69 6.66 10.00
CA VAL A 122 8.01 7.74 10.96
C VAL A 122 7.42 7.45 12.34
N GLY A 123 6.21 6.91 12.40
CA GLY A 123 5.57 6.50 13.65
C GLY A 123 6.34 5.44 14.42
N ILE A 124 7.01 4.50 13.74
CA ILE A 124 7.83 3.45 14.37
C ILE A 124 9.08 4.03 15.03
N PHE A 125 9.74 5.00 14.39
CA PHE A 125 10.99 5.59 14.90
C PHE A 125 10.79 6.73 15.91
N ARG A 126 9.58 7.27 16.01
CA ARG A 126 9.22 8.27 17.03
C ARG A 126 8.95 7.55 18.36
N LYS A 127 9.79 7.82 19.36
CA LYS A 127 9.57 7.38 20.76
C LYS A 127 8.47 8.19 21.42
#